data_AF-A0A7X9DF52-F1
#
_entry.id   AF-A0A7X9DF52-F1
#
_cell.length_a   1.000
_cell.length_b   1.000
_cell.length_c   1.000
_cell.angle_alpha   90.00
_cell.angle_beta   90.00
_cell.angle_gamma   90.00
#
_symmetry.space_group_name_H-M   'P 1'
#
loop_
_entity.id
_entity.type
_entity.pdbx_description
1 polymer ?
#
loop_
_entity_poly.entity_id
_entity_poly.type
_entity_poly.pdbx_seq_one_letter_code
_entity_poly.pdbx_strand_id
1 'polypeptide(L)'
;VITNRSSFSISARYEAGTGVIVEWDANPDNDSFAGYEIYMTKEANNEFAEYIVVGACNDISTSPYFQIDTNLDNPSTSRFVHQTVNLPSPGIYFYRVGVIEWDERDYNNDGEDEKKPSSPDELLYELYTNIADISGSAMVEIP
;
A
#
# COMPACT_ATOMS: atom_id res chain seq x y z
N VAL A 1 3.95 0.25 13.52
CA VAL A 1 3.44 -1.10 13.86
C VAL A 1 2.09 -1.24 13.18
N ILE A 2 1.97 -2.13 12.19
CA ILE A 2 0.68 -2.46 11.57
C ILE A 2 -0.11 -3.30 12.59
N THR A 3 -0.95 -2.66 13.40
CA THR A 3 -1.71 -3.35 14.43
C THR A 3 -2.83 -4.21 13.80
N ASN A 4 -3.11 -5.35 14.43
CA ASN A 4 -3.75 -6.54 13.86
C ASN A 4 -5.27 -6.43 13.55
N ARG A 5 -5.81 -5.23 13.30
CA ARG A 5 -7.22 -5.04 12.93
C ARG A 5 -7.34 -4.94 11.42
N SER A 6 -7.53 -6.09 10.77
CA SER A 6 -7.91 -6.15 9.36
C SER A 6 -9.27 -5.50 9.17
N SER A 7 -9.36 -4.50 8.29
CA SER A 7 -10.60 -3.77 7.98
C SER A 7 -11.26 -4.25 6.69
N PHE A 8 -10.52 -4.92 5.81
CA PHE A 8 -10.99 -5.44 4.52
C PHE A 8 -10.20 -6.68 4.08
N SER A 9 -10.70 -7.37 3.05
CA SER A 9 -10.20 -8.62 2.50
C SER A 9 -9.14 -8.40 1.42
N ILE A 10 -8.27 -9.39 1.26
CA ILE A 10 -7.23 -9.43 0.24
C ILE A 10 -7.10 -10.85 -0.30
N SER A 11 -6.79 -10.96 -1.58
CA SER A 11 -6.32 -12.18 -2.21
C SER A 11 -5.04 -11.91 -2.99
N ALA A 12 -4.16 -12.90 -3.05
CA ALA A 12 -2.95 -12.80 -3.85
C ALA A 12 -2.63 -14.17 -4.46
N ARG A 13 -2.10 -14.16 -5.68
CA ARG A 13 -1.69 -15.39 -6.39
C ARG A 13 -0.49 -15.13 -7.27
N TYR A 14 0.36 -16.13 -7.41
CA TYR A 14 1.42 -16.11 -8.41
C TYR A 14 0.86 -16.54 -9.79
N GLU A 15 1.26 -15.83 -10.84
CA GLU A 15 0.98 -16.15 -12.23
C GLU A 15 2.29 -16.14 -13.03
N ALA A 16 2.65 -17.31 -13.59
CA ALA A 16 3.90 -17.49 -14.31
C ALA A 16 4.03 -16.53 -15.49
N GLY A 17 5.16 -15.81 -15.57
CA GLY A 17 5.42 -14.80 -16.60
C GLY A 17 4.78 -13.43 -16.35
N THR A 18 3.89 -13.32 -15.37
CA THR A 18 3.26 -12.06 -14.96
C THR A 18 3.90 -11.56 -13.65
N GLY A 19 3.80 -12.35 -12.59
CA GLY A 19 4.28 -12.01 -11.25
C GLY A 19 3.27 -12.39 -10.17
N VAL A 20 3.18 -11.61 -9.09
CA VAL A 20 2.13 -11.79 -8.07
C VAL A 20 1.00 -10.79 -8.32
N ILE A 21 -0.21 -11.30 -8.55
CA ILE A 21 -1.42 -10.49 -8.67
C ILE A 21 -2.02 -10.35 -7.28
N VAL A 22 -2.23 -9.12 -6.82
CA VAL A 22 -2.84 -8.76 -5.54
C VAL A 22 -4.16 -8.05 -5.82
N GLU A 23 -5.24 -8.48 -5.17
CA GLU A 23 -6.59 -7.94 -5.34
C GLU A 23 -7.26 -7.75 -3.96
N TRP A 24 -8.03 -6.68 -3.77
CA TRP A 24 -8.64 -6.31 -2.50
C TRP A 24 -10.04 -5.70 -2.67
N ASP A 25 -10.80 -5.60 -1.58
CA ASP A 25 -12.17 -5.06 -1.53
C ASP A 25 -12.32 -3.85 -0.59
N ALA A 26 -11.27 -3.01 -0.51
CA ALA A 26 -11.30 -1.77 0.25
C ALA A 26 -12.32 -0.76 -0.32
N ASN A 27 -12.85 0.08 0.58
CA ASN A 27 -13.75 1.18 0.23
C ASN A 27 -13.32 2.44 1.04
N PRO A 28 -12.27 3.15 0.59
CA PRO A 28 -11.68 4.27 1.32
C PRO A 28 -12.58 5.52 1.36
N ASP A 29 -12.29 6.47 2.27
CA ASP A 29 -12.88 7.82 2.21
C ASP A 29 -12.22 8.63 1.09
N ASN A 30 -12.98 8.92 0.02
CA ASN A 30 -12.48 9.67 -1.13
C ASN A 30 -12.05 11.11 -0.80
N ASP A 31 -12.52 11.68 0.31
CA ASP A 31 -12.17 13.05 0.69
C ASP A 31 -10.73 13.14 1.20
N SER A 32 -10.28 12.13 1.96
CA SER A 32 -8.95 12.05 2.58
C SER A 32 -8.01 11.05 1.91
N PHE A 33 -8.47 10.24 0.96
CA PHE A 33 -7.65 9.23 0.28
C PHE A 33 -6.39 9.83 -0.38
N ALA A 34 -5.23 9.27 0.00
CA ALA A 34 -3.91 9.63 -0.53
C ALA A 34 -3.36 8.55 -1.46
N GLY A 35 -3.69 7.28 -1.22
CA GLY A 35 -3.28 6.18 -2.08
C GLY A 35 -3.40 4.81 -1.42
N TYR A 36 -3.03 3.77 -2.17
CA TYR A 36 -2.80 2.43 -1.65
C TYR A 36 -1.31 2.14 -1.55
N GLU A 37 -0.92 1.48 -0.46
CA GLU A 37 0.41 0.89 -0.30
C GLU A 37 0.33 -0.63 -0.21
N ILE A 38 1.17 -1.32 -0.97
CA ILE A 38 1.24 -2.77 -1.01
C ILE A 38 2.45 -3.21 -0.21
N TYR A 39 2.22 -4.04 0.79
CA TYR A 39 3.27 -4.52 1.70
C TYR A 39 3.51 -6.01 1.51
N MET A 40 4.75 -6.43 1.73
CA MET A 40 5.16 -7.83 1.68
C MET A 40 6.07 -8.19 2.87
N THR A 41 5.93 -9.41 3.38
CA THR A 41 6.85 -9.99 4.39
C THR A 41 7.00 -11.51 4.22
N LYS A 42 8.03 -12.10 4.84
CA LYS A 42 8.15 -13.55 5.04
C LYS A 42 7.56 -14.02 6.37
N GLU A 43 7.22 -13.10 7.28
CA GLU A 43 6.88 -13.40 8.67
C GLU A 43 5.53 -12.78 9.08
N ALA A 44 4.42 -13.20 8.45
CA ALA A 44 3.11 -12.58 8.69
C ALA A 44 2.62 -12.57 10.15
N ASN A 45 3.07 -13.53 10.97
CA ASN A 45 2.66 -13.66 12.38
C ASN A 45 3.62 -12.98 13.36
N ASN A 46 4.64 -12.28 12.87
CA ASN A 46 5.58 -11.54 13.70
C ASN A 46 5.20 -10.05 13.65
N GLU A 47 4.63 -9.54 14.74
CA GLU A 47 4.24 -8.12 14.86
C GLU A 47 5.44 -7.14 14.81
N PHE A 48 6.65 -7.67 14.96
CA PHE A 48 7.92 -6.95 14.83
C PHE A 48 8.60 -7.17 13.48
N ALA A 49 8.05 -8.01 12.60
CA ALA A 49 8.61 -8.19 11.27
C ALA A 49 8.41 -6.93 10.45
N GLU A 50 9.48 -6.50 9.80
CA GLU A 50 9.45 -5.39 8.87
C GLU A 50 8.68 -5.82 7.62
N TYR A 51 7.51 -5.22 7.43
CA TYR A 51 6.86 -5.20 6.13
C TYR A 51 7.63 -4.22 5.26
N ILE A 52 8.02 -4.68 4.07
CA ILE A 52 8.55 -3.79 3.05
C ILE A 52 7.42 -3.33 2.14
N VAL A 53 7.46 -2.07 1.71
CA VAL A 53 6.59 -1.57 0.66
C VAL A 53 7.10 -2.11 -0.67
N VAL A 54 6.22 -2.73 -1.44
CA VAL A 54 6.51 -3.25 -2.80
C VAL A 54 5.73 -2.49 -3.87
N GLY A 55 4.72 -1.72 -3.51
CA GLY A 55 3.97 -0.88 -4.45
C GLY A 55 3.35 0.34 -3.80
N ALA A 56 3.46 1.49 -4.45
CA ALA A 56 2.79 2.73 -4.07
C ALA A 56 2.67 3.66 -5.30
N CYS A 57 1.91 4.75 -5.18
CA CYS A 57 1.80 5.77 -6.23
C CYS A 57 3.02 6.72 -6.29
N ASN A 58 3.75 6.88 -5.20
CA ASN A 58 4.92 7.75 -5.04
C ASN A 58 6.20 6.94 -4.75
N ASP A 59 7.39 7.50 -4.97
CA ASP A 59 8.69 6.83 -4.78
C ASP A 59 9.13 6.74 -3.30
N ILE A 60 8.36 6.02 -2.49
CA ILE A 60 8.50 6.00 -1.01
C ILE A 60 9.40 4.88 -0.48
N SER A 61 10.04 4.08 -1.35
CA SER A 61 10.82 2.93 -0.91
C SER A 61 12.05 2.68 -1.77
N THR A 62 13.17 2.39 -1.09
CA THR A 62 14.43 1.99 -1.72
C THR A 62 14.58 0.48 -1.88
N SER A 63 13.53 -0.29 -1.57
CA SER A 63 13.52 -1.73 -1.72
C SER A 63 13.74 -2.13 -3.19
N PRO A 64 14.59 -3.12 -3.49
CA PRO A 64 14.75 -3.62 -4.87
C PRO A 64 13.49 -4.30 -5.43
N TYR A 65 12.50 -4.56 -4.57
CA TYR A 65 11.21 -5.14 -4.93
C TYR A 65 10.11 -4.08 -5.09
N PHE A 66 10.45 -2.80 -4.90
CA PHE A 66 9.49 -1.71 -4.99
C PHE A 66 9.21 -1.32 -6.44
N GLN A 67 7.96 -0.98 -6.73
CA GLN A 67 7.54 -0.42 -8.01
C GLN A 67 6.50 0.68 -7.81
N ILE A 68 6.64 1.74 -8.60
CA ILE A 68 5.65 2.81 -8.66
C ILE A 68 4.51 2.36 -9.58
N ASP A 69 3.28 2.45 -9.09
CA ASP A 69 2.06 2.28 -9.89
C ASP A 69 1.14 3.47 -9.62
N THR A 70 1.07 4.39 -10.58
CA THR A 70 0.28 5.62 -10.44
C THR A 70 -1.21 5.33 -10.27
N ASN A 71 -1.73 4.15 -10.66
CA ASN A 71 -3.14 3.83 -10.43
C ASN A 71 -3.47 3.65 -8.94
N LEU A 72 -2.47 3.48 -8.08
CA LEU A 72 -2.70 3.33 -6.64
C LEU A 72 -3.15 4.64 -5.97
N ASP A 73 -3.12 5.79 -6.68
CA ASP A 73 -3.72 7.05 -6.24
C ASP A 73 -5.24 7.14 -6.54
N ASN A 74 -5.81 6.15 -7.22
CA ASN A 74 -7.22 6.11 -7.55
C ASN A 74 -7.98 5.21 -6.54
N PRO A 75 -8.97 5.74 -5.81
CA PRO A 75 -9.69 4.97 -4.79
C PRO A 75 -10.46 3.77 -5.37
N SER A 76 -10.78 3.78 -6.67
CA SER A 76 -11.44 2.67 -7.36
C SER A 76 -10.48 1.54 -7.77
N THR A 77 -9.16 1.72 -7.60
CA THR A 77 -8.18 0.67 -7.88
C THR A 77 -8.30 -0.45 -6.85
N SER A 78 -8.44 -1.67 -7.35
CA SER A 78 -8.62 -2.87 -6.52
C SER A 78 -7.64 -3.98 -6.88
N ARG A 79 -6.61 -3.67 -7.67
CA ARG A 79 -5.67 -4.63 -8.22
C ARG A 79 -4.29 -4.02 -8.41
N PHE A 80 -3.26 -4.79 -8.05
CA PHE A 80 -1.86 -4.50 -8.29
C PHE A 80 -1.16 -5.76 -8.80
N VAL A 81 -0.15 -5.59 -9.65
CA VAL A 81 0.68 -6.72 -10.14
C VAL A 81 2.12 -6.47 -9.76
N HIS A 82 2.61 -7.18 -8.74
CA HIS A 82 4.02 -7.18 -8.37
C HIS A 82 4.80 -7.95 -9.45
N GLN A 83 5.45 -7.21 -10.35
CA GLN A 83 5.95 -7.74 -11.62
C GLN A 83 7.10 -8.72 -11.39
N THR A 84 7.21 -9.73 -12.27
CA THR A 84 8.25 -10.77 -12.18
C THR A 84 9.67 -10.22 -12.02
N VAL A 85 9.99 -9.07 -12.65
CA VAL A 85 11.31 -8.43 -12.56
C VAL A 85 11.64 -7.86 -11.18
N ASN A 86 10.61 -7.57 -10.37
CA ASN A 86 10.72 -7.00 -9.03
C ASN A 86 10.41 -8.04 -7.94
N LEU A 87 10.11 -9.29 -8.31
CA LEU A 87 9.83 -10.31 -7.31
C LEU A 87 11.08 -10.71 -6.52
N PRO A 88 10.93 -11.07 -5.24
CA PRO A 88 12.00 -11.65 -4.46
C PRO A 88 12.31 -13.08 -4.93
N SER A 89 13.36 -13.67 -4.37
CA SER A 89 13.72 -15.06 -4.65
C SER A 89 12.59 -16.04 -4.28
N PRO A 90 12.57 -17.25 -4.86
CA PRO A 90 11.55 -18.25 -4.55
C PRO A 90 11.34 -18.47 -3.05
N GLY A 91 10.09 -18.69 -2.66
CA GLY A 91 9.70 -18.86 -1.26
C GLY A 91 8.25 -18.45 -0.97
N ILE A 92 7.90 -18.50 0.32
CA ILE A 92 6.57 -18.11 0.81
C ILE A 92 6.61 -16.66 1.28
N TYR A 93 5.67 -15.87 0.80
CA TYR A 93 5.51 -14.47 1.11
C TYR A 93 4.06 -14.16 1.49
N PHE A 94 3.89 -13.11 2.26
CA PHE A 94 2.59 -12.65 2.72
C PHE A 94 2.40 -11.19 2.32
N TYR A 95 1.29 -10.93 1.63
CA TYR A 95 0.93 -9.61 1.13
C TYR A 95 -0.15 -8.97 2.00
N ARG A 96 -0.10 -7.65 2.13
CA ARG A 96 -1.14 -6.80 2.70
C ARG A 96 -1.28 -5.52 1.88
N VAL A 97 -2.42 -4.86 1.99
CA VAL A 97 -2.71 -3.56 1.37
C VAL A 97 -3.06 -2.58 2.49
N GLY A 98 -2.45 -1.39 2.48
CA GLY A 98 -2.83 -0.26 3.30
C GLY A 98 -3.64 0.74 2.48
N VAL A 99 -4.70 1.27 3.08
CA VAL A 99 -5.36 2.50 2.64
C VAL A 99 -4.64 3.65 3.33
N ILE A 100 -4.10 4.55 2.54
CA ILE A 100 -3.37 5.72 3.03
C ILE A 100 -4.27 6.94 2.90
N GLU A 101 -4.37 7.70 3.98
CA GLU A 101 -5.13 8.94 4.03
C GLU A 101 -4.24 10.11 4.44
N TRP A 102 -4.59 11.29 3.93
CA TRP A 102 -4.03 12.57 4.33
C TRP A 102 -4.45 12.90 5.76
N ASP A 103 -3.52 13.43 6.56
CA ASP A 103 -3.83 13.97 7.86
C ASP A 103 -4.66 15.27 7.72
N GLU A 104 -5.75 15.40 8.48
CA GLU A 104 -6.52 16.66 8.50
C GLU A 104 -5.68 17.79 9.12
N ARG A 105 -5.41 18.85 8.34
CA ARG A 105 -4.59 20.00 8.74
C ARG A 105 -4.71 21.16 7.78
N ASP A 106 -4.30 22.34 8.23
CA ASP A 106 -4.09 23.52 7.37
C ASP A 106 -2.86 23.36 6.45
N TYR A 107 -3.09 22.95 5.20
CA TYR A 107 -2.08 22.75 4.17
C TYR A 107 -1.69 24.05 3.45
N ASN A 108 -2.61 25.00 3.36
CA ASN A 108 -2.43 26.22 2.58
C ASN A 108 -2.05 27.45 3.45
N ASN A 109 -2.07 27.28 4.77
CA ASN A 109 -1.80 28.26 5.82
C ASN A 109 -2.80 29.43 5.86
N ASP A 110 -4.09 29.16 5.62
CA ASP A 110 -5.20 30.13 5.70
C ASP A 110 -5.94 30.11 7.06
N GLY A 111 -5.62 29.16 7.93
CA GLY A 111 -6.21 28.98 9.25
C GLY A 111 -7.38 28.00 9.32
N GLU A 112 -7.74 27.32 8.24
CA GLU A 112 -8.73 26.24 8.21
C GLU A 112 -8.06 24.89 7.90
N ASP A 113 -8.50 23.81 8.57
CA ASP A 113 -7.97 22.47 8.30
C ASP A 113 -8.63 21.87 7.05
N GLU A 114 -7.82 21.25 6.17
CA GLU A 114 -8.30 20.47 5.05
C GLU A 114 -8.01 18.98 5.22
N LYS A 115 -8.92 18.15 4.68
CA LYS A 115 -8.75 16.70 4.63
C LYS A 115 -7.67 16.23 3.66
N LYS A 116 -7.21 17.10 2.73
CA LYS A 116 -6.16 16.81 1.74
C LYS A 116 -5.60 18.09 1.14
N PRO A 117 -4.33 18.09 0.70
CA PRO A 117 -3.75 19.25 0.01
C PRO A 117 -4.40 19.47 -1.36
N SER A 118 -4.53 20.74 -1.77
CA SER A 118 -5.04 21.09 -3.11
C SER A 118 -4.08 20.67 -4.24
N SER A 119 -2.79 20.58 -3.93
CA SER A 119 -1.72 20.19 -4.84
C SER A 119 -0.84 19.15 -4.15
N PRO A 120 -1.23 17.86 -4.16
CA PRO A 120 -0.43 16.80 -3.56
C PRO A 120 0.94 16.67 -4.24
N ASP A 121 1.98 16.41 -3.44
CA ASP A 121 3.29 16.01 -3.91
C ASP A 121 3.88 14.92 -3.00
N GLU A 122 5.02 14.36 -3.40
CA GLU A 122 5.71 13.28 -2.70
C GLU A 122 6.16 13.68 -1.28
N LEU A 123 6.65 14.91 -1.11
CA LEU A 123 7.11 15.40 0.19
C LEU A 123 5.93 15.52 1.18
N LEU A 124 4.81 16.06 0.72
CA LEU A 124 3.59 16.11 1.52
C LEU A 124 3.12 14.70 1.85
N TYR A 125 3.15 13.79 0.88
CA TYR A 125 2.72 12.39 1.07
C TYR A 125 3.53 11.73 2.19
N GLU A 126 4.85 11.84 2.17
CA GLU A 126 5.71 11.23 3.20
C GLU A 126 5.52 11.86 4.59
N LEU A 127 5.22 13.17 4.66
CA LEU A 127 5.15 13.88 5.92
C LEU A 127 3.77 13.82 6.58
N TYR A 128 2.70 13.79 5.78
CA TYR A 128 1.34 14.13 6.23
C TYR A 128 0.30 13.10 5.78
N THR A 129 0.72 11.83 5.71
CA THR A 129 -0.19 10.72 5.52
C THR A 129 -0.02 9.66 6.60
N ASN A 130 -1.06 8.86 6.77
CA ASN A 130 -1.06 7.73 7.68
C ASN A 130 -1.78 6.52 7.08
N ILE A 131 -1.54 5.35 7.65
CA ILE A 131 -2.30 4.14 7.32
C ILE A 131 -3.64 4.21 8.07
N ALA A 132 -4.72 4.53 7.35
CA ALA A 132 -6.07 4.59 7.91
C ALA A 132 -6.64 3.19 8.13
N ASP A 133 -6.48 2.30 7.15
CA ASP A 133 -6.94 0.92 7.19
C ASP A 133 -5.91 -0.04 6.60
N ILE A 134 -5.94 -1.29 7.07
CA ILE A 134 -5.06 -2.36 6.55
C ILE A 134 -5.88 -3.62 6.27
N SER A 135 -5.58 -4.28 5.15
CA SER A 135 -6.21 -5.55 4.76
C SER A 135 -5.88 -6.66 5.75
N GLY A 136 -6.51 -7.83 5.56
CA GLY A 136 -5.99 -9.11 6.07
C GLY A 136 -4.61 -9.45 5.49
N SER A 137 -4.20 -10.71 5.57
CA SER A 137 -2.96 -11.19 4.94
C SER A 137 -3.26 -12.28 3.92
N ALA A 138 -2.61 -12.21 2.75
CA ALA A 138 -2.68 -13.23 1.71
C ALA A 138 -1.32 -13.90 1.50
N MET A 139 -1.27 -15.23 1.65
CA MET A 139 -0.07 -16.03 1.43
C MET A 139 0.10 -16.36 -0.06
N VAL A 140 1.32 -16.22 -0.57
CA VAL A 140 1.71 -16.62 -1.93
C VAL A 140 3.02 -17.39 -1.88
N GLU A 141 3.07 -18.52 -2.58
CA GLU A 141 4.32 -19.22 -2.89
C GLU A 141 4.81 -18.76 -4.26
N ILE A 142 6.05 -18.29 -4.32
CA ILE A 142 6.75 -17.94 -5.56
C ILE A 142 7.69 -19.12 -5.88
N PRO A 143 7.51 -19.81 -7.03
CA PRO A 143 8.28 -20.99 -7.41
C PRO A 143 9.70 -20.66 -7.92
#